data_AF-A0A8W8II74-F1
#
_entry.id   AF-A0A8W8II74-F1
#
_cell.length_a   1.000
_cell.length_b   1.000
_cell.length_c   1.000
_cell.angle_alpha   90.00
_cell.angle_beta   90.00
_cell.angle_gamma   90.00
#
_symmetry.space_group_name_H-M   'P 1'
#
loop_
_entity.id
_entity.type
_entity.pdbx_description
1 polymer ?
#
loop_
_entity_poly.entity_id
_entity_poly.type
_entity_poly.pdbx_seq_one_letter_code
_entity_poly.pdbx_strand_id
1 'polypeptide(L)'
;MFLLDIHSCPHYSSVSSFLSHIGVNVHTSGTFGISDLDVTHDPKSSSCTVLKANYAKGSHSHTHDRPRGAQFFVTPSGFPHGATDVTLSYDVYFPSSFSWVKGGKLPGAYGHSTHCSGGRDSNHCISTRFMWRANGAGELYLYFPKGDQPNFDTWAKHQQAEIVTNDNYGVSIRSSRFVFTHNKWINLKQQIHLNSVHSSGHGNADGWIKVFVNHESAPIMTIQDAVLRKYDDVKIDGIFFSTFFGGHDDSWASAHDTYTLYKNFQISVGHH
;
A
#
# COMPACT_ATOMS: atom_id res chain seq x y z
N MET A 1 20.03 13.65 0.50
CA MET A 1 19.70 14.51 1.66
C MET A 1 18.50 15.37 1.30
N PHE A 2 17.31 14.94 1.72
CA PHE A 2 16.13 15.79 1.97
C PHE A 2 15.37 15.09 3.09
N LEU A 3 15.70 15.45 4.34
CA LEU A 3 14.82 15.19 5.47
C LEU A 3 13.65 16.16 5.31
N LEU A 4 12.60 15.72 4.60
CA LEU A 4 11.32 16.41 4.61
C LEU A 4 10.74 16.24 6.02
N ASP A 5 10.57 17.39 6.66
CA ASP A 5 10.10 17.55 8.02
C ASP A 5 8.85 16.69 8.28
N ILE A 6 8.91 15.90 9.34
CA ILE A 6 7.87 14.98 9.83
C ILE A 6 6.60 15.71 10.31
N HIS A 7 6.55 17.04 10.11
CA HIS A 7 5.48 17.97 10.43
C HIS A 7 4.92 18.70 9.21
N SER A 8 5.15 18.24 7.98
CA SER A 8 4.65 18.96 6.82
C SER A 8 3.13 19.13 6.90
N CYS A 9 2.72 20.40 6.93
CA CYS A 9 1.37 20.88 6.74
C CYS A 9 1.18 21.02 5.22
N PRO A 10 0.73 19.96 4.51
CA PRO A 10 0.51 20.08 3.07
C PRO A 10 -0.60 21.10 2.80
N HIS A 11 -0.51 21.73 1.64
CA HIS A 11 -1.55 22.59 1.10
C HIS A 11 -1.94 22.09 -0.30
N TYR A 12 -2.73 21.02 -0.35
CA TYR A 12 -3.32 20.58 -1.62
C TYR A 12 -4.49 21.51 -1.97
N SER A 13 -4.47 22.13 -3.14
CA SER A 13 -5.59 22.99 -3.59
C SER A 13 -6.70 22.21 -4.29
N SER A 14 -6.40 20.98 -4.71
CA SER A 14 -7.30 20.07 -5.44
C SER A 14 -6.70 18.66 -5.47
N VAL A 15 -7.50 17.67 -5.90
CA VAL A 15 -7.00 16.31 -6.19
C VAL A 15 -5.88 16.35 -7.24
N SER A 16 -5.98 17.21 -8.26
CA SER A 16 -4.93 17.37 -9.28
C SER A 16 -3.61 17.90 -8.70
N SER A 17 -3.69 18.83 -7.74
CA SER A 17 -2.52 19.31 -6.99
C SER A 17 -1.85 18.18 -6.18
N PHE A 18 -2.64 17.34 -5.53
CA PHE A 18 -2.13 16.16 -4.83
C PHE A 18 -1.46 15.17 -5.81
N LEU A 19 -2.14 14.84 -6.92
CA LEU A 19 -1.59 13.92 -7.91
C LEU A 19 -0.25 14.45 -8.44
N SER A 20 -0.19 15.74 -8.80
CA SER A 20 1.05 16.39 -9.25
C SER A 20 2.19 16.31 -8.23
N HIS A 21 1.86 16.31 -6.93
CA HIS A 21 2.84 16.18 -5.85
C HIS A 21 3.41 14.75 -5.73
N ILE A 22 2.57 13.72 -5.89
CA ILE A 22 3.01 12.32 -5.78
C ILE A 22 3.49 11.72 -7.10
N GLY A 23 3.17 12.36 -8.23
CA GLY A 23 3.72 12.08 -9.55
C GLY A 23 2.84 12.50 -10.71
N VAL A 24 3.48 12.84 -11.83
CA VAL A 24 2.80 13.42 -13.00
C VAL A 24 2.18 12.37 -13.95
N ASN A 25 2.49 11.09 -13.76
CA ASN A 25 2.12 10.01 -14.68
C ASN A 25 1.15 9.02 -14.01
N VAL A 26 -0.13 9.37 -13.96
CA VAL A 26 -1.18 8.42 -13.55
C VAL A 26 -1.46 7.46 -14.70
N HIS A 27 -1.22 6.16 -14.49
CA HIS A 27 -1.55 5.15 -15.49
C HIS A 27 -3.07 5.03 -15.66
N THR A 28 -3.56 4.91 -16.88
CA THR A 28 -5.00 4.74 -17.14
C THR A 28 -5.48 3.32 -16.83
N SER A 29 -4.67 2.30 -17.13
CA SER A 29 -5.01 0.90 -16.88
C SER A 29 -5.00 0.57 -15.39
N GLY A 30 -6.11 0.02 -14.89
CA GLY A 30 -6.29 -0.34 -13.48
C GLY A 30 -6.69 0.83 -12.57
N THR A 31 -6.89 2.02 -13.13
CA THR A 31 -7.32 3.23 -12.40
C THR A 31 -8.85 3.32 -12.31
N PHE A 32 -9.37 3.71 -11.14
CA PHE A 32 -10.77 4.03 -10.92
C PHE A 32 -10.93 5.01 -9.74
N GLY A 33 -12.12 5.62 -9.63
CA GLY A 33 -12.53 6.33 -8.41
C GLY A 33 -11.76 7.62 -8.14
N ILE A 34 -11.12 8.23 -9.14
CA ILE A 34 -10.53 9.57 -8.99
C ILE A 34 -11.61 10.60 -8.60
N SER A 35 -12.84 10.42 -9.08
CA SER A 35 -14.02 11.19 -8.67
C SER A 35 -14.44 11.00 -7.22
N ASP A 36 -13.98 9.92 -6.57
CA ASP A 36 -14.31 9.59 -5.18
C ASP A 36 -13.31 10.25 -4.21
N LEU A 37 -12.28 10.92 -4.76
CA LEU A 37 -11.30 11.70 -4.03
C LEU A 37 -11.72 13.16 -3.91
N ASP A 38 -11.30 13.77 -2.82
CA ASP A 38 -11.48 15.19 -2.55
C ASP A 38 -10.28 15.73 -1.76
N VAL A 39 -10.28 17.03 -1.47
CA VAL A 39 -9.36 17.66 -0.54
C VAL A 39 -10.14 18.29 0.60
N THR A 40 -9.67 18.09 1.83
CA THR A 40 -10.29 18.64 3.04
C THR A 40 -9.25 19.16 4.00
N HIS A 41 -9.67 19.95 4.99
CA HIS A 41 -8.78 20.37 6.07
C HIS A 41 -8.31 19.19 6.94
N ASP A 42 -7.06 19.24 7.39
CA ASP A 42 -6.53 18.28 8.37
C ASP A 42 -7.30 18.42 9.70
N PRO A 43 -7.86 17.33 10.25
CA PRO A 43 -8.64 17.38 11.49
C PRO A 43 -7.81 17.76 12.72
N LYS A 44 -6.47 17.78 12.62
CA LYS A 44 -5.55 18.21 13.68
C LYS A 44 -4.94 19.60 13.43
N SER A 45 -5.09 20.16 12.23
CA SER A 45 -4.57 21.48 11.89
C SER A 45 -5.34 22.07 10.72
N SER A 46 -6.31 22.95 11.00
CA SER A 46 -7.21 23.52 9.97
C SER A 46 -6.50 24.36 8.90
N SER A 47 -5.26 24.79 9.16
CA SER A 47 -4.42 25.45 8.15
C SER A 47 -3.98 24.51 7.04
N CYS A 48 -3.90 23.20 7.28
CA CYS A 48 -3.41 22.22 6.32
C CYS A 48 -4.57 21.61 5.53
N THR A 49 -4.30 21.20 4.30
CA THR A 49 -5.26 20.47 3.45
C THR A 49 -4.66 19.15 2.99
N VAL A 50 -5.45 18.09 3.12
CA VAL A 50 -5.05 16.69 2.92
C VAL A 50 -5.96 16.02 1.91
N LEU A 51 -5.48 14.96 1.27
CA LEU A 51 -6.31 14.15 0.39
C LEU A 51 -7.34 13.39 1.22
N LYS A 52 -8.59 13.35 0.75
CA LYS A 52 -9.68 12.55 1.30
C LYS A 52 -10.12 11.50 0.28
N ALA A 53 -10.22 10.25 0.70
CA ALA A 53 -10.87 9.20 -0.09
C ALA A 53 -12.22 8.87 0.54
N ASN A 54 -13.31 8.96 -0.23
CA ASN A 54 -14.66 8.76 0.26
C ASN A 54 -15.15 7.34 -0.02
N TYR A 55 -15.85 6.74 0.95
CA TYR A 55 -16.50 5.44 0.82
C TYR A 55 -17.96 5.58 1.24
N ALA A 56 -18.88 5.33 0.33
CA ALA A 56 -20.31 5.34 0.63
C ALA A 56 -20.70 4.09 1.44
N LYS A 57 -21.75 4.20 2.23
CA LYS A 57 -22.40 3.06 2.87
C LYS A 57 -22.77 2.01 1.83
N GLY A 58 -22.46 0.75 2.13
CA GLY A 58 -22.67 -0.38 1.23
C GLY A 58 -21.59 -0.54 0.16
N SER A 59 -20.61 0.36 0.08
CA SER A 59 -19.56 0.26 -0.95
C SER A 59 -18.49 -0.79 -0.61
N HIS A 60 -18.09 -1.52 -1.64
CA HIS A 60 -16.92 -2.41 -1.65
C HIS A 60 -16.30 -2.46 -3.06
N SER A 61 -15.37 -3.39 -3.29
CA SER A 61 -14.59 -3.46 -4.52
C SER A 61 -15.39 -3.69 -5.82
N HIS A 62 -16.62 -4.21 -5.73
CA HIS A 62 -17.51 -4.40 -6.88
C HIS A 62 -18.67 -3.39 -6.95
N THR A 63 -18.68 -2.38 -6.09
CA THR A 63 -19.68 -1.31 -6.17
C THR A 63 -19.32 -0.34 -7.30
N HIS A 64 -20.25 0.10 -8.13
CA HIS A 64 -19.93 0.98 -9.29
C HIS A 64 -20.81 2.22 -9.39
N ASP A 65 -21.84 2.32 -8.54
CA ASP A 65 -22.90 3.34 -8.61
C ASP A 65 -22.76 4.45 -7.55
N ARG A 66 -21.74 4.37 -6.69
CA ARG A 66 -21.47 5.29 -5.58
C ARG A 66 -20.00 5.26 -5.17
N PRO A 67 -19.51 6.25 -4.40
CA PRO A 67 -18.13 6.29 -3.96
C PRO A 67 -17.69 5.01 -3.28
N ARG A 68 -16.60 4.40 -3.74
CA ARG A 68 -16.02 3.17 -3.16
C ARG A 68 -14.55 3.33 -2.77
N GLY A 69 -14.04 4.56 -2.88
CA GLY A 69 -12.62 4.88 -2.81
C GLY A 69 -11.97 4.85 -4.18
N ALA A 70 -10.64 4.92 -4.21
CA ALA A 70 -9.89 5.12 -5.44
C ALA A 70 -8.76 4.12 -5.59
N GLN A 71 -8.39 3.91 -6.84
CA GLN A 71 -7.20 3.16 -7.18
C GLN A 71 -6.52 3.80 -8.39
N PHE A 72 -5.20 3.93 -8.32
CA PHE A 72 -4.37 4.35 -9.44
C PHE A 72 -2.90 4.03 -9.17
N PHE A 73 -2.12 4.02 -10.25
CA PHE A 73 -0.68 3.80 -10.22
C PHE A 73 0.01 5.08 -10.64
N VAL A 74 1.07 5.46 -9.93
CA VAL A 74 1.82 6.67 -10.25
C VAL A 74 3.31 6.45 -10.08
N THR A 75 4.07 6.87 -11.10
CA THR A 75 5.52 7.04 -11.03
C THR A 75 5.83 8.51 -10.73
N PRO A 76 6.46 8.83 -9.59
CA PRO A 76 6.87 10.19 -9.28
C PRO A 76 7.80 10.77 -10.35
N SER A 77 7.72 12.08 -10.56
CA SER A 77 8.63 12.76 -11.48
C SER A 77 10.08 12.61 -11.00
N GLY A 78 10.98 12.18 -11.88
CA GLY A 78 12.39 11.95 -11.55
C GLY A 78 12.65 10.69 -10.71
N PHE A 79 11.66 9.82 -10.50
CA PHE A 79 11.89 8.53 -9.89
C PHE A 79 12.81 7.69 -10.80
N PRO A 80 13.94 7.18 -10.30
CA PRO A 80 14.95 6.56 -11.15
C PRO A 80 14.45 5.21 -11.67
N HIS A 81 14.81 4.91 -12.93
CA HIS A 81 14.66 3.58 -13.47
C HIS A 81 15.54 2.58 -12.73
N GLY A 82 15.14 1.31 -12.70
CA GLY A 82 15.99 0.27 -12.14
C GLY A 82 15.94 0.15 -10.60
N ALA A 83 15.01 0.81 -9.93
CA ALA A 83 14.95 0.82 -8.47
C ALA A 83 14.72 -0.58 -7.88
N THR A 84 15.69 -1.08 -7.11
CA THR A 84 15.63 -2.35 -6.36
C THR A 84 15.46 -2.13 -4.86
N ASP A 85 15.86 -0.96 -4.38
CA ASP A 85 15.90 -0.58 -2.97
C ASP A 85 15.03 0.65 -2.78
N VAL A 86 13.83 0.48 -2.25
CA VAL A 86 12.83 1.55 -2.18
C VAL A 86 12.30 1.72 -0.79
N THR A 87 12.26 2.96 -0.31
CA THR A 87 11.47 3.33 0.86
C THR A 87 10.22 4.08 0.40
N LEU A 88 9.04 3.60 0.80
CA LEU A 88 7.76 4.30 0.65
C LEU A 88 7.21 4.62 2.04
N SER A 89 6.82 5.88 2.26
CA SER A 89 6.19 6.37 3.49
C SER A 89 4.99 7.25 3.17
N TYR A 90 3.94 7.19 3.99
CA TYR A 90 2.83 8.14 3.97
C TYR A 90 2.07 8.09 5.29
N ASP A 91 1.27 9.12 5.56
CA ASP A 91 0.39 9.15 6.73
C ASP A 91 -1.05 8.87 6.31
N VAL A 92 -1.76 8.09 7.12
CA VAL A 92 -3.19 7.80 6.97
C VAL A 92 -3.96 8.12 8.25
N TYR A 93 -5.18 8.62 8.10
CA TYR A 93 -6.08 8.90 9.21
C TYR A 93 -7.42 8.21 8.99
N PHE A 94 -7.94 7.58 10.05
CA PHE A 94 -9.26 6.96 10.09
C PHE A 94 -10.16 7.76 11.07
N PRO A 95 -11.29 8.33 10.62
CA PRO A 95 -12.22 9.04 11.51
C PRO A 95 -12.95 8.06 12.44
N SER A 96 -13.52 8.56 13.54
CA SER A 96 -14.33 7.74 14.46
C SER A 96 -15.50 7.00 13.81
N SER A 97 -16.02 7.50 12.67
CA SER A 97 -17.08 6.85 11.91
C SER A 97 -16.62 5.64 11.11
N PHE A 98 -15.30 5.41 11.00
CA PHE A 98 -14.74 4.34 10.18
C PHE A 98 -14.97 2.97 10.83
N SER A 99 -15.89 2.20 10.28
CA SER A 99 -16.05 0.79 10.67
C SER A 99 -15.03 -0.05 9.93
N TRP A 100 -14.25 -0.87 10.64
CA TRP A 100 -13.23 -1.72 10.02
C TRP A 100 -13.82 -2.83 9.14
N VAL A 101 -15.04 -3.28 9.45
CA VAL A 101 -15.74 -4.41 8.82
C VAL A 101 -14.79 -5.63 8.80
N LYS A 102 -14.54 -6.21 7.62
CA LYS A 102 -13.59 -7.32 7.42
C LYS A 102 -12.23 -6.85 6.92
N GLY A 103 -12.17 -5.64 6.36
CA GLY A 103 -10.95 -5.04 5.85
C GLY A 103 -11.10 -4.29 4.53
N GLY A 104 -9.97 -3.76 4.07
CA GLY A 104 -9.87 -3.06 2.80
C GLY A 104 -8.44 -2.68 2.49
N LYS A 105 -8.21 -2.05 1.33
CA LYS A 105 -6.87 -1.79 0.81
C LYS A 105 -6.34 -0.43 1.24
N LEU A 106 -5.03 -0.36 1.38
CA LEU A 106 -4.26 0.87 1.57
C LEU A 106 -3.11 0.93 0.55
N PRO A 107 -2.59 2.13 0.27
CA PRO A 107 -1.49 2.32 -0.67
C PRO A 107 -0.25 1.45 -0.38
N GLY A 108 0.51 1.15 -1.44
CA GLY A 108 1.80 0.48 -1.36
C GLY A 108 2.65 0.78 -2.59
N ALA A 109 3.71 0.01 -2.81
CA ALA A 109 4.49 0.11 -4.04
C ALA A 109 3.97 -0.85 -5.13
N TYR A 110 4.29 -0.57 -6.38
CA TYR A 110 4.17 -1.53 -7.48
C TYR A 110 5.43 -1.55 -8.35
N GLY A 111 5.54 -2.60 -9.16
CA GLY A 111 6.59 -2.76 -10.13
C GLY A 111 6.17 -3.57 -11.35
N HIS A 112 6.75 -3.22 -12.49
CA HIS A 112 6.61 -3.79 -13.83
C HIS A 112 5.23 -3.66 -14.49
N SER A 113 4.16 -3.98 -13.76
CA SER A 113 2.81 -4.02 -14.33
C SER A 113 1.73 -3.57 -13.35
N THR A 114 0.72 -2.88 -13.88
CA THR A 114 -0.49 -2.51 -13.13
C THR A 114 -1.45 -3.70 -12.91
N HIS A 115 -1.11 -4.89 -13.41
CA HIS A 115 -1.93 -6.10 -13.32
C HIS A 115 -1.70 -6.93 -12.05
N CYS A 116 -0.75 -6.58 -11.18
CA CYS A 116 -0.44 -7.34 -9.96
C CYS A 116 -1.48 -7.15 -8.82
N SER A 117 -2.76 -7.40 -9.11
CA SER A 117 -3.87 -7.27 -8.18
C SER A 117 -5.13 -8.01 -8.66
N GLY A 118 -6.17 -8.07 -7.82
CA GLY A 118 -7.50 -8.58 -8.22
C GLY A 118 -7.56 -10.06 -8.56
N GLY A 119 -6.59 -10.84 -8.05
CA GLY A 119 -6.43 -12.26 -8.32
C GLY A 119 -5.81 -12.64 -9.67
N ARG A 120 -5.15 -11.68 -10.31
CA ARG A 120 -4.31 -11.92 -11.48
C ARG A 120 -2.93 -12.45 -11.07
N ASP A 121 -2.26 -13.06 -12.04
CA ASP A 121 -0.90 -13.56 -11.90
C ASP A 121 0.10 -12.48 -11.45
N SER A 122 1.07 -12.91 -10.66
CA SER A 122 2.14 -12.04 -10.13
C SER A 122 3.53 -12.63 -10.31
N ASN A 123 3.74 -13.45 -11.35
CA ASN A 123 5.05 -14.01 -11.67
C ASN A 123 5.99 -13.00 -12.34
N HIS A 124 5.43 -11.96 -12.98
CA HIS A 124 6.21 -10.93 -13.70
C HIS A 124 5.95 -9.51 -13.20
N CYS A 125 5.41 -9.34 -12.00
CA CYS A 125 5.22 -8.02 -11.39
C CYS A 125 5.18 -8.13 -9.87
N ILE A 126 5.15 -6.99 -9.18
CA ILE A 126 5.04 -6.94 -7.72
C ILE A 126 4.05 -5.86 -7.28
N SER A 127 3.30 -6.13 -6.21
CA SER A 127 2.67 -5.08 -5.41
C SER A 127 2.76 -5.33 -3.92
N THR A 128 2.98 -4.27 -3.14
CA THR A 128 3.26 -4.31 -1.69
C THR A 128 2.29 -3.45 -0.89
N ARG A 129 0.99 -3.59 -1.17
CA ARG A 129 -0.06 -2.81 -0.49
C ARG A 129 -0.16 -3.14 0.99
N PHE A 130 -0.73 -2.23 1.75
CA PHE A 130 -1.23 -2.54 3.08
C PHE A 130 -2.72 -2.88 3.04
N MET A 131 -3.23 -3.50 4.09
CA MET A 131 -4.66 -3.58 4.37
C MET A 131 -4.96 -3.25 5.82
N TRP A 132 -6.14 -2.67 6.05
CA TRP A 132 -6.80 -2.82 7.34
C TRP A 132 -7.64 -4.09 7.34
N ARG A 133 -7.89 -4.62 8.53
CA ARG A 133 -8.74 -5.77 8.84
C ARG A 133 -9.69 -5.42 9.98
N ALA A 134 -10.55 -6.37 10.32
CA ALA A 134 -11.43 -6.28 11.48
C ALA A 134 -10.67 -5.82 12.73
N ASN A 135 -11.35 -5.04 13.58
CA ASN A 135 -10.80 -4.50 14.83
C ASN A 135 -9.54 -3.63 14.66
N GLY A 136 -9.30 -3.09 13.47
CA GLY A 136 -8.16 -2.23 13.19
C GLY A 136 -6.85 -2.98 12.99
N ALA A 137 -6.84 -4.32 12.92
CA ALA A 137 -5.62 -5.05 12.61
C ALA A 137 -5.07 -4.64 11.22
N GLY A 138 -3.75 -4.52 11.11
CA GLY A 138 -3.06 -4.20 9.87
C GLY A 138 -2.31 -5.40 9.30
N GLU A 139 -2.12 -5.41 7.98
CA GLU A 139 -1.28 -6.41 7.30
C GLU A 139 -0.55 -5.82 6.10
N LEU A 140 0.62 -6.37 5.82
CA LEU A 140 1.27 -6.26 4.51
C LEU A 140 0.61 -7.27 3.57
N TYR A 141 0.23 -6.83 2.38
CA TYR A 141 -0.56 -7.60 1.42
C TYR A 141 0.15 -7.65 0.07
N LEU A 142 0.76 -8.80 -0.22
CA LEU A 142 1.72 -8.97 -1.29
C LEU A 142 1.13 -9.69 -2.50
N TYR A 143 1.38 -9.16 -3.70
CA TYR A 143 1.38 -9.92 -4.95
C TYR A 143 2.82 -10.00 -5.43
N PHE A 144 3.31 -11.23 -5.57
CA PHE A 144 4.69 -11.61 -5.84
C PHE A 144 4.70 -13.09 -6.27
N PRO A 145 5.83 -13.65 -6.72
CA PRO A 145 5.95 -15.04 -7.14
C PRO A 145 5.66 -16.07 -6.02
N LYS A 146 4.37 -16.35 -5.73
CA LYS A 146 3.97 -17.17 -4.58
C LYS A 146 4.57 -18.59 -4.61
N GLY A 147 4.67 -19.18 -5.80
CA GLY A 147 5.19 -20.53 -6.00
C GLY A 147 6.70 -20.66 -5.80
N ASP A 148 7.42 -19.53 -5.74
CA ASP A 148 8.87 -19.46 -5.59
C ASP A 148 9.27 -19.09 -4.14
N GLN A 149 8.32 -18.95 -3.22
CA GLN A 149 8.63 -18.66 -1.82
C GLN A 149 9.17 -19.88 -1.08
N PRO A 150 9.95 -19.67 -0.01
CA PRO A 150 10.18 -20.72 0.97
C PRO A 150 8.84 -21.28 1.48
N ASN A 151 8.85 -22.52 1.98
CA ASN A 151 7.65 -23.13 2.55
C ASN A 151 6.99 -22.17 3.57
N PHE A 152 5.75 -21.76 3.31
CA PHE A 152 5.09 -20.69 4.04
C PHE A 152 4.98 -20.95 5.56
N ASP A 153 4.78 -22.20 5.99
CA ASP A 153 4.69 -22.53 7.43
C ASP A 153 6.03 -22.34 8.13
N THR A 154 7.12 -22.76 7.49
CA THR A 154 8.47 -22.61 8.03
C THR A 154 8.90 -21.15 7.95
N TRP A 155 8.56 -20.47 6.87
CA TRP A 155 8.84 -19.06 6.65
C TRP A 155 8.13 -18.19 7.68
N ALA A 156 6.84 -18.40 7.92
CA ALA A 156 6.06 -17.71 8.95
C ALA A 156 6.70 -17.79 10.34
N LYS A 157 7.18 -18.99 10.73
CA LYS A 157 7.90 -19.19 12.00
C LYS A 157 9.20 -18.38 12.05
N HIS A 158 9.98 -18.39 10.97
CA HIS A 158 11.23 -17.63 10.88
C HIS A 158 11.00 -16.12 10.98
N GLN A 159 9.98 -15.61 10.31
CA GLN A 159 9.64 -14.19 10.32
C GLN A 159 8.90 -13.75 11.61
N GLN A 160 8.50 -14.68 12.47
CA GLN A 160 7.64 -14.43 13.64
C GLN A 160 6.37 -13.66 13.26
N ALA A 161 5.79 -14.00 12.11
CA ALA A 161 4.62 -13.37 11.53
C ALA A 161 3.57 -14.44 11.16
N GLU A 162 2.30 -14.07 11.21
CA GLU A 162 1.24 -14.91 10.64
C GLU A 162 1.21 -14.66 9.12
N ILE A 163 1.39 -15.72 8.34
CA ILE A 163 1.31 -15.67 6.87
C ILE A 163 0.09 -16.46 6.42
N VAL A 164 -0.85 -15.78 5.76
CA VAL A 164 -2.08 -16.37 5.24
C VAL A 164 -2.04 -16.30 3.72
N THR A 165 -2.10 -17.46 3.08
CA THR A 165 -2.10 -17.60 1.63
C THR A 165 -3.51 -17.85 1.10
N ASN A 166 -3.69 -17.51 -0.16
CA ASN A 166 -4.89 -17.84 -0.93
C ASN A 166 -4.45 -18.12 -2.37
N ASP A 167 -5.00 -19.14 -3.00
CA ASP A 167 -4.61 -19.52 -4.37
C ASP A 167 -4.90 -18.39 -5.36
N ASN A 168 -6.04 -17.74 -5.21
CA ASN A 168 -6.50 -16.70 -6.10
C ASN A 168 -5.93 -15.32 -5.75
N TYR A 169 -5.70 -15.00 -4.48
CA TYR A 169 -5.41 -13.63 -4.04
C TYR A 169 -4.02 -13.46 -3.43
N GLY A 170 -3.59 -12.22 -3.22
CA GLY A 170 -2.31 -11.91 -2.58
C GLY A 170 -2.14 -12.55 -1.21
N VAL A 171 -0.89 -12.61 -0.74
CA VAL A 171 -0.51 -13.18 0.55
C VAL A 171 -0.61 -12.11 1.63
N SER A 172 -1.29 -12.43 2.72
CA SER A 172 -1.42 -11.58 3.90
C SER A 172 -0.33 -11.92 4.89
N ILE A 173 0.43 -10.92 5.31
CA ILE A 173 1.46 -11.05 6.33
C ILE A 173 1.08 -10.13 7.50
N ARG A 174 0.91 -10.72 8.68
CA ARG A 174 0.32 -10.07 9.86
C ARG A 174 1.28 -10.08 11.04
N SER A 175 1.23 -9.00 11.80
CA SER A 175 1.94 -8.84 13.07
C SER A 175 0.94 -8.27 14.07
N SER A 176 0.93 -8.81 15.29
CA SER A 176 0.08 -8.29 16.38
C SER A 176 0.41 -6.84 16.75
N ARG A 177 1.59 -6.34 16.36
CA ARG A 177 2.03 -4.95 16.54
C ARG A 177 1.45 -4.00 15.50
N PHE A 178 0.89 -4.51 14.41
CA PHE A 178 0.31 -3.67 13.35
C PHE A 178 -1.16 -3.40 13.66
N VAL A 179 -1.45 -2.26 14.30
CA VAL A 179 -2.81 -1.89 14.67
C VAL A 179 -3.09 -0.44 14.29
N PHE A 180 -4.19 -0.25 13.55
CA PHE A 180 -4.78 1.03 13.25
C PHE A 180 -5.69 1.50 14.38
N THR A 181 -5.68 2.81 14.61
CA THR A 181 -6.55 3.45 15.60
C THR A 181 -7.27 4.63 14.95
N HIS A 182 -8.45 4.93 15.47
CA HIS A 182 -9.21 6.08 15.00
C HIS A 182 -8.65 7.40 15.54
N ASN A 183 -9.00 8.48 14.86
CA ASN A 183 -8.78 9.86 15.27
C ASN A 183 -7.31 10.28 15.47
N LYS A 184 -6.37 9.52 14.88
CA LYS A 184 -4.93 9.77 14.91
C LYS A 184 -4.35 9.59 13.51
N TRP A 185 -3.35 10.41 13.19
CA TRP A 185 -2.51 10.18 12.04
C TRP A 185 -1.59 8.99 12.34
N ILE A 186 -1.47 8.08 11.39
CA ILE A 186 -0.65 6.88 11.48
C ILE A 186 0.29 6.91 10.29
N ASN A 187 1.58 7.02 10.58
CA ASN A 187 2.60 6.88 9.56
C ASN A 187 2.77 5.40 9.21
N LEU A 188 2.75 5.09 7.92
CA LEU A 188 3.07 3.79 7.37
C LEU A 188 4.32 3.92 6.52
N LYS A 189 5.33 3.11 6.80
CA LYS A 189 6.56 3.04 6.01
C LYS A 189 6.90 1.60 5.68
N GLN A 190 7.25 1.35 4.43
CA GLN A 190 7.89 0.12 4.00
C GLN A 190 9.26 0.41 3.37
N GLN A 191 10.24 -0.38 3.72
CA GLN A 191 11.52 -0.48 3.02
C GLN A 191 11.52 -1.81 2.28
N ILE A 192 11.78 -1.78 0.97
CA ILE A 192 11.70 -2.91 0.06
C ILE A 192 13.07 -3.08 -0.58
N HIS A 193 13.62 -4.29 -0.47
CA HIS A 193 14.82 -4.72 -1.19
C HIS A 193 14.46 -5.90 -2.07
N LEU A 194 14.41 -5.66 -3.39
CA LEU A 194 14.18 -6.71 -4.36
C LEU A 194 15.35 -7.68 -4.39
N ASN A 195 15.04 -8.97 -4.41
CA ASN A 195 16.05 -10.02 -4.49
C ASN A 195 16.91 -9.93 -5.75
N SER A 196 18.09 -10.53 -5.71
CA SER A 196 18.93 -10.72 -6.88
C SER A 196 18.33 -11.75 -7.85
N VAL A 197 18.63 -11.58 -9.14
CA VAL A 197 18.21 -12.49 -10.22
C VAL A 197 19.44 -12.77 -11.07
N HIS A 198 20.02 -13.97 -10.96
CA HIS A 198 21.19 -14.38 -11.76
C HIS A 198 20.79 -15.16 -13.02
N SER A 199 19.61 -15.79 -13.00
CA SER A 199 19.05 -16.51 -14.13
C SER A 199 17.60 -16.08 -14.32
N SER A 200 17.24 -15.72 -15.55
CA SER A 200 15.89 -15.26 -15.89
C SER A 200 14.85 -16.32 -15.50
N GLY A 201 13.81 -15.90 -14.77
CA GLY A 201 12.79 -16.82 -14.24
C GLY A 201 13.14 -17.44 -12.89
N HIS A 202 14.33 -17.18 -12.35
CA HIS A 202 14.83 -17.76 -11.10
C HIS A 202 15.43 -16.67 -10.20
N GLY A 203 14.61 -16.13 -9.28
CA GLY A 203 15.05 -15.20 -8.26
C GLY A 203 15.68 -15.91 -7.06
N ASN A 204 16.70 -15.30 -6.46
CA ASN A 204 17.26 -15.79 -5.21
C ASN A 204 16.38 -15.38 -4.02
N ALA A 205 16.42 -16.14 -2.94
CA ALA A 205 15.72 -15.81 -1.70
C ALA A 205 16.58 -14.88 -0.82
N ASP A 206 16.94 -13.70 -1.33
CA ASP A 206 17.72 -12.68 -0.61
C ASP A 206 17.00 -11.31 -0.52
N GLY A 207 15.75 -11.25 -1.00
CA GLY A 207 14.90 -10.07 -0.91
C GLY A 207 14.31 -9.90 0.49
N TRP A 208 13.99 -8.66 0.85
CA TRP A 208 13.36 -8.37 2.14
C TRP A 208 12.42 -7.16 2.10
N ILE A 209 11.44 -7.15 3.01
CA ILE A 209 10.57 -6.00 3.28
C ILE A 209 10.54 -5.73 4.79
N LYS A 210 10.74 -4.48 5.19
CA LYS A 210 10.59 -4.02 6.58
C LYS A 210 9.44 -3.03 6.66
N VAL A 211 8.53 -3.25 7.60
CA VAL A 211 7.37 -2.39 7.85
C VAL A 211 7.56 -1.64 9.17
N PHE A 212 7.36 -0.32 9.14
CA PHE A 212 7.42 0.55 10.30
C PHE A 212 6.12 1.33 10.41
N VAL A 213 5.74 1.65 11.64
CA VAL A 213 4.52 2.40 11.95
C VAL A 213 4.87 3.56 12.88
N ASN A 214 4.18 4.69 12.75
CA ASN A 214 4.31 5.87 13.63
C ASN A 214 5.74 6.42 13.75
N HIS A 215 6.50 6.40 12.65
CA HIS A 215 7.90 6.85 12.61
C HIS A 215 8.84 6.13 13.60
N GLU A 216 8.46 4.93 14.09
CA GLU A 216 9.36 4.12 14.91
C GLU A 216 10.65 3.78 14.15
N SER A 217 11.77 3.76 14.87
CA SER A 217 13.08 3.44 14.32
C SER A 217 13.27 1.94 14.07
N ALA A 218 12.55 1.09 14.81
CA ALA A 218 12.54 -0.35 14.64
C ALA A 218 11.32 -0.81 13.82
N PRO A 219 11.47 -1.79 12.91
CA PRO A 219 10.33 -2.32 12.19
C PRO A 219 9.40 -3.10 13.14
N ILE A 220 8.09 -2.99 12.89
CA ILE A 220 7.06 -3.80 13.56
C ILE A 220 6.95 -5.21 12.96
N MET A 221 7.52 -5.39 11.76
CA MET A 221 7.53 -6.62 10.99
C MET A 221 8.69 -6.55 10.00
N THR A 222 9.42 -7.67 9.87
CA THR A 222 10.47 -7.85 8.85
C THR A 222 10.21 -9.17 8.16
N ILE A 223 10.24 -9.16 6.83
CA ILE A 223 10.12 -10.34 5.98
C ILE A 223 11.43 -10.44 5.21
N GLN A 224 12.17 -11.52 5.45
CA GLN A 224 13.46 -11.82 4.83
C GLN A 224 13.36 -13.09 3.99
N ASP A 225 14.41 -13.38 3.24
CA ASP A 225 14.52 -14.58 2.40
C ASP A 225 13.36 -14.68 1.38
N ALA A 226 12.90 -13.53 0.89
CA ALA A 226 11.75 -13.42 0.01
C ALA A 226 12.19 -13.43 -1.46
N VAL A 227 11.48 -14.19 -2.30
CA VAL A 227 11.60 -14.06 -3.75
C VAL A 227 10.55 -13.04 -4.22
N LEU A 228 10.92 -11.77 -4.22
CA LEU A 228 10.04 -10.65 -4.61
C LEU A 228 9.90 -10.51 -6.15
N ARG A 229 10.83 -11.06 -6.91
CA ARG A 229 10.83 -11.08 -8.39
C ARG A 229 11.57 -12.29 -8.95
N LYS A 230 11.17 -12.71 -10.16
CA LYS A 230 11.82 -13.79 -10.94
C LYS A 230 12.69 -13.29 -12.08
N TYR A 231 12.42 -12.07 -12.54
CA TYR A 231 13.04 -11.49 -13.73
C TYR A 231 13.69 -10.16 -13.34
N ASP A 232 14.89 -9.90 -13.86
CA ASP A 232 15.61 -8.68 -13.49
C ASP A 232 14.87 -7.42 -13.99
N ASP A 233 14.13 -7.49 -15.10
CA ASP A 233 13.33 -6.36 -15.58
C ASP A 233 12.20 -5.94 -14.61
N VAL A 234 11.83 -6.78 -13.64
CA VAL A 234 10.95 -6.38 -12.54
C VAL A 234 11.72 -5.50 -11.57
N LYS A 235 11.39 -4.21 -11.59
CA LYS A 235 11.89 -3.16 -10.69
C LYS A 235 10.68 -2.52 -9.99
N ILE A 236 10.91 -1.73 -8.95
CA ILE A 236 9.84 -0.90 -8.37
C ILE A 236 9.68 0.33 -9.28
N ASP A 237 8.45 0.63 -9.68
CA ASP A 237 8.15 1.72 -10.62
C ASP A 237 7.48 2.92 -9.95
N GLY A 238 6.91 2.73 -8.75
CA GLY A 238 6.29 3.83 -8.03
C GLY A 238 5.25 3.40 -7.00
N ILE A 239 4.25 4.25 -6.83
CA ILE A 239 3.20 4.13 -5.81
C ILE A 239 1.95 3.54 -6.44
N PHE A 240 1.44 2.50 -5.81
CA PHE A 240 0.11 1.96 -6.04
C PHE A 240 -0.83 2.51 -4.98
N PHE A 241 -1.49 3.63 -5.29
CA PHE A 241 -2.56 4.14 -4.44
C PHE A 241 -3.78 3.26 -4.66
N SER A 242 -4.20 2.53 -3.62
CA SER A 242 -5.31 1.59 -3.71
C SER A 242 -6.04 1.62 -2.38
N THR A 243 -7.24 2.20 -2.36
CA THR A 243 -8.06 2.20 -1.16
C THR A 243 -9.53 2.05 -1.43
N PHE A 244 -10.10 1.02 -0.79
CA PHE A 244 -11.50 0.64 -0.87
C PHE A 244 -11.76 -0.44 0.19
N PHE A 245 -12.98 -0.50 0.68
CA PHE A 245 -13.50 -1.68 1.39
C PHE A 245 -13.51 -2.85 0.43
N GLY A 246 -12.93 -3.99 0.80
CA GLY A 246 -12.54 -4.94 -0.24
C GLY A 246 -12.35 -6.37 0.18
N GLY A 247 -12.59 -7.23 -0.81
CA GLY A 247 -13.31 -8.50 -0.73
C GLY A 247 -14.43 -8.40 -1.77
N HIS A 248 -15.01 -9.53 -2.17
CA HIS A 248 -15.81 -9.61 -3.40
C HIS A 248 -17.33 -9.64 -3.17
N ASP A 249 -17.77 -9.46 -1.92
CA ASP A 249 -19.16 -9.61 -1.50
C ASP A 249 -19.55 -8.53 -0.46
N ASP A 250 -20.87 -8.40 -0.24
CA ASP A 250 -21.45 -7.35 0.60
C ASP A 250 -21.05 -7.44 2.09
N SER A 251 -20.51 -8.56 2.56
CA SER A 251 -20.00 -8.67 3.93
C SER A 251 -18.71 -7.87 4.16
N TRP A 252 -18.10 -7.35 3.09
CA TRP A 252 -16.97 -6.42 3.14
C TRP A 252 -17.39 -4.95 3.06
N ALA A 253 -18.66 -4.68 2.79
CA ALA A 253 -19.14 -3.34 2.50
C ALA A 253 -18.97 -2.38 3.68
N SER A 254 -18.62 -1.12 3.37
CA SER A 254 -18.58 -0.06 4.37
C SER A 254 -19.94 0.05 5.10
N ALA A 255 -19.93 -0.01 6.43
CA ALA A 255 -21.17 0.06 7.22
C ALA A 255 -21.84 1.44 7.17
N HIS A 256 -21.07 2.49 6.88
CA HIS A 256 -21.49 3.89 6.90
C HIS A 256 -20.84 4.67 5.76
N ASP A 257 -21.37 5.84 5.45
CA ASP A 257 -20.60 6.83 4.70
C ASP A 257 -19.40 7.24 5.56
N THR A 258 -18.21 7.05 5.04
CA THR A 258 -16.96 7.31 5.77
C THR A 258 -15.86 7.72 4.80
N TYR A 259 -14.68 7.99 5.35
CA TYR A 259 -13.53 8.41 4.58
C TYR A 259 -12.23 8.00 5.27
N THR A 260 -11.14 8.10 4.54
CA THR A 260 -9.78 8.13 5.07
C THR A 260 -9.10 9.39 4.56
N LEU A 261 -8.11 9.87 5.30
CA LEU A 261 -7.29 11.00 4.88
C LEU A 261 -5.85 10.55 4.67
N TYR A 262 -5.17 11.21 3.73
CA TYR A 262 -3.78 10.90 3.40
C TYR A 262 -2.94 12.17 3.21
N LYS A 263 -1.68 12.08 3.64
CA LYS A 263 -0.66 13.11 3.39
C LYS A 263 0.75 12.54 3.42
N ASN A 264 1.74 13.39 3.14
CA ASN A 264 3.16 13.12 3.36
C ASN A 264 3.67 11.87 2.62
N PHE A 265 3.15 11.61 1.41
CA PHE A 265 3.69 10.57 0.55
C PHE A 265 5.13 10.91 0.17
N GLN A 266 6.02 9.97 0.45
CA GLN A 266 7.42 10.05 0.09
C GLN A 266 7.83 8.69 -0.44
N ILE A 267 8.50 8.68 -1.58
CA ILE A 267 9.13 7.48 -2.12
C ILE A 267 10.55 7.85 -2.56
N SER A 268 11.51 7.05 -2.14
CA SER A 268 12.93 7.28 -2.42
C SER A 268 13.62 5.97 -2.71
N VAL A 269 14.69 6.05 -3.49
CA VAL A 269 15.59 4.92 -3.73
C VAL A 269 16.72 4.98 -2.72
N GLY A 270 16.90 3.87 -2.00
CA GLY A 270 17.96 3.72 -1.02
C GLY A 270 19.22 3.13 -1.62
N HIS A 271 20.34 3.37 -0.95
CA HIS A 271 21.46 2.43 -0.91
C HIS A 271 21.44 1.89 0.52
N HIS A 272 20.90 0.69 0.72
CA HIS A 272 20.82 0.06 2.04
C HIS A 272 22.09 -0.72 2.36
#